data_AF-A0A804J3D0-F1
#
_entry.id   AF-A0A804J3D0-F1
#
_cell.length_a   1.000
_cell.length_b   1.000
_cell.length_c   1.000
_cell.angle_alpha   90.00
_cell.angle_beta   90.00
_cell.angle_gamma   90.00
#
_symmetry.space_group_name_H-M   'P 1'
#
loop_
_entity.id
_entity.type
_entity.pdbx_description
1 polymer ?
#
loop_
_entity_poly.entity_id
_entity_poly.type
_entity_poly.pdbx_seq_one_letter_code
_entity_poly.pdbx_strand_id
1 'polypeptide(L)'
;MDSLIVSAPVHGGRALLSPLPPFLTRSSFSPKLLRFAKTRVSRVPVAKASSSGSNPLAPLSGHVRAAVSGAVLLATATAALVSASIRPPIARADPTAFPVAEGESDPSVLSRFLDSSSDGVDALRSLLYQKLEAGDDTEGLAILQRLIAAQPAETEWKFLAARLLNEMGEASESRRLYEEILAVDPLSFEALFDNAVLMDRCGEGDAVIQRLEQALELAKAEQKEKAARDVRLIMAQIQFLQKNVDEALSSYEGLAQEDPKDYRPYFCQGVIYSLLGKNKQAREKFSKYHELSPRKFEVNAYLQTPLSRMNLFSTGDS
;
A
#
# COMPACT_ATOMS: atom_id res chain seq x y z
N MET A 1 16.74 33.63 85.20
CA MET A 1 15.42 33.65 85.86
C MET A 1 14.38 33.39 84.78
N ASP A 2 13.49 32.44 85.09
CA ASP A 2 12.20 32.12 84.45
C ASP A 2 12.20 31.46 83.06
N SER A 3 11.83 30.18 82.90
CA SER A 3 10.56 29.45 83.18
C SER A 3 9.56 29.55 82.00
N LEU A 4 9.33 28.44 81.29
CA LEU A 4 8.10 27.59 81.28
C LEU A 4 7.05 28.04 80.23
N ILE A 5 6.81 27.30 79.13
CA ILE A 5 5.87 26.16 78.89
C ILE A 5 4.40 26.60 78.62
N VAL A 6 3.71 25.82 77.75
CA VAL A 6 2.24 25.63 77.52
C VAL A 6 1.77 26.20 76.16
N SER A 7 1.06 25.54 75.22
CA SER A 7 0.48 24.18 75.07
C SER A 7 0.09 23.93 73.58
N ALA A 8 0.01 22.65 73.18
CA ALA A 8 -0.67 22.12 71.98
C ALA A 8 -2.19 21.86 72.25
N PRO A 9 -3.09 21.47 71.29
CA PRO A 9 -3.16 20.10 70.70
C PRO A 9 -3.69 19.98 69.22
N VAL A 10 -3.24 19.03 68.37
CA VAL A 10 -3.68 17.62 68.04
C VAL A 10 -4.63 17.47 66.82
N HIS A 11 -4.36 16.41 66.03
CA HIS A 11 -5.12 15.67 65.00
C HIS A 11 -4.76 16.02 63.55
N GLY A 12 -4.32 15.12 62.66
CA GLY A 12 -4.22 13.66 62.68
C GLY A 12 -4.23 13.17 61.22
N GLY A 13 -3.46 12.13 60.88
CA GLY A 13 -3.61 11.45 59.58
C GLY A 13 -2.29 11.04 58.93
N ARG A 14 -1.81 9.86 59.31
CA ARG A 14 -0.78 9.06 58.62
C ARG A 14 -1.26 8.61 57.23
N ALA A 15 -0.27 8.18 56.45
CA ALA A 15 -0.29 7.16 55.39
C ALA A 15 -0.18 7.72 53.96
N LEU A 16 0.62 7.19 53.04
CA LEU A 16 1.59 6.11 53.02
C LEU A 16 2.41 6.31 51.73
N LEU A 17 3.73 6.23 51.83
CA LEU A 17 4.60 5.90 50.69
C LEU A 17 4.20 4.53 50.14
N SER A 18 4.01 4.42 48.83
CA SER A 18 4.01 3.15 48.11
C SER A 18 4.43 3.36 46.66
N PRO A 19 5.04 2.33 46.05
CA PRO A 19 6.11 2.48 45.07
C PRO A 19 5.64 2.19 43.64
N LEU A 20 6.54 2.50 42.70
CA LEU A 20 6.51 2.13 41.28
C LEU A 20 5.93 0.73 41.02
N PRO A 21 5.02 0.57 40.04
CA PRO A 21 4.62 -0.75 39.60
C PRO A 21 5.69 -1.40 38.69
N PRO A 22 5.71 -2.74 38.64
CA PRO A 22 6.87 -3.54 38.25
C PRO A 22 6.84 -3.92 36.76
N PHE A 23 8.03 -4.34 36.31
CA PHE A 23 8.28 -5.19 35.15
C PHE A 23 7.15 -6.16 34.83
N LEU A 24 6.53 -6.00 33.65
CA LEU A 24 5.81 -7.09 33.00
C LEU A 24 6.81 -7.94 32.21
N THR A 25 7.27 -8.95 32.91
CA THR A 25 7.45 -10.34 32.45
C THR A 25 7.13 -10.63 30.98
N ARG A 26 8.20 -10.88 30.22
CA ARG A 26 8.42 -12.12 29.44
C ARG A 26 7.15 -12.71 28.80
N SER A 27 6.73 -12.18 27.65
CA SER A 27 5.95 -13.00 26.73
C SER A 27 6.89 -14.00 26.06
N SER A 28 6.52 -15.27 26.13
CA SER A 28 7.24 -16.38 25.55
C SER A 28 7.23 -16.25 24.02
N PHE A 29 8.37 -15.87 23.47
CA PHE A 29 8.75 -16.21 22.12
C PHE A 29 8.60 -17.73 21.93
N SER A 30 7.62 -18.14 21.13
CA SER A 30 7.62 -19.44 20.45
C SER A 30 7.83 -19.17 18.97
N PRO A 31 9.07 -19.08 18.46
CA PRO A 31 9.26 -19.11 17.02
C PRO A 31 8.87 -20.52 16.57
N LYS A 32 7.80 -20.64 15.78
CA LYS A 32 7.63 -21.84 14.95
C LYS A 32 8.84 -21.90 14.03
N LEU A 33 9.79 -22.74 14.39
CA LEU A 33 10.91 -23.14 13.56
C LEU A 33 10.33 -23.65 12.23
N LEU A 34 10.45 -22.85 11.18
CA LEU A 34 10.42 -23.37 9.82
C LEU A 34 11.61 -24.33 9.68
N ARG A 35 11.35 -25.62 9.94
CA ARG A 35 12.25 -26.70 9.58
C ARG A 35 12.37 -26.71 8.06
N PHE A 36 13.45 -26.13 7.56
CA PHE A 36 14.01 -26.55 6.27
C PHE A 36 14.48 -28.00 6.42
N ALA A 37 13.64 -28.94 6.02
CA ALA A 37 14.08 -30.30 5.74
C ALA A 37 14.72 -30.29 4.34
N LYS A 38 16.06 -30.36 4.33
CA LYS A 38 16.87 -30.69 3.17
C LYS A 38 16.52 -32.07 2.62
N THR A 39 16.93 -32.27 1.38
CA THR A 39 17.04 -33.50 0.58
C THR A 39 15.86 -33.72 -0.38
N ARG A 40 16.07 -34.04 -1.66
CA ARG A 40 17.18 -34.82 -2.23
C ARG A 40 17.39 -34.46 -3.71
N VAL A 41 18.61 -34.06 -4.07
CA VAL A 41 19.08 -34.01 -5.47
C VAL A 41 19.13 -35.45 -5.97
N SER A 42 18.34 -35.77 -6.99
CA SER A 42 18.48 -37.03 -7.71
C SER A 42 19.45 -36.82 -8.87
N ARG A 43 20.70 -37.29 -8.68
CA ARG A 43 21.65 -37.55 -9.77
C ARG A 43 21.24 -38.87 -10.43
N VAL A 44 21.04 -38.85 -11.75
CA VAL A 44 21.02 -40.06 -12.59
C VAL A 44 21.95 -39.79 -13.79
N PRO A 45 22.77 -40.77 -14.21
CA PRO A 45 24.07 -40.50 -14.82
C PRO A 45 24.03 -40.20 -16.32
N VAL A 46 25.07 -39.48 -16.75
CA VAL A 46 25.46 -39.25 -18.14
C VAL A 46 25.95 -40.57 -18.76
N ALA A 47 25.27 -41.04 -19.79
CA ALA A 47 25.81 -42.02 -20.73
C ALA A 47 26.40 -41.28 -21.94
N LYS A 48 27.65 -41.60 -22.23
CA LYS A 48 28.46 -41.09 -23.33
C LYS A 48 28.27 -42.04 -24.52
N ALA A 49 27.90 -41.53 -25.69
CA ALA A 49 28.14 -42.21 -26.96
C ALA A 49 28.28 -41.19 -28.08
N SER A 50 29.32 -41.40 -28.85
CA SER A 50 29.85 -40.55 -29.91
C SER A 50 29.29 -40.89 -31.29
N SER A 51 29.34 -39.87 -32.14
CA SER A 51 29.71 -39.89 -33.57
C SER A 51 28.74 -40.33 -34.67
N SER A 52 28.82 -39.53 -35.74
CA SER A 52 28.39 -39.71 -37.14
C SER A 52 26.89 -39.58 -37.39
N GLY A 53 26.39 -38.89 -38.41
CA GLY A 53 26.99 -38.29 -39.60
C GLY A 53 25.90 -38.21 -40.68
N SER A 54 26.02 -37.22 -41.57
CA SER A 54 25.29 -36.99 -42.84
C SER A 54 23.79 -36.57 -42.84
N ASN A 55 23.59 -35.33 -43.31
CA ASN A 55 22.44 -34.75 -44.04
C ASN A 55 22.05 -35.57 -45.30
N PRO A 56 21.10 -35.10 -46.14
CA PRO A 56 19.69 -34.75 -45.94
C PRO A 56 18.82 -35.49 -47.00
N LEU A 57 17.52 -35.19 -47.13
CA LEU A 57 16.76 -35.09 -48.41
C LEU A 57 15.26 -34.84 -48.12
N ALA A 58 14.71 -33.77 -48.70
CA ALA A 58 13.28 -33.52 -48.89
C ALA A 58 12.82 -34.16 -50.24
N PRO A 59 11.65 -33.85 -50.83
CA PRO A 59 10.27 -33.63 -50.35
C PRO A 59 9.27 -34.55 -51.12
N LEU A 60 7.93 -34.44 -50.88
CA LEU A 60 6.86 -34.30 -51.91
C LEU A 60 5.46 -34.80 -51.49
N SER A 61 4.49 -33.88 -51.66
CA SER A 61 3.13 -34.02 -52.23
C SER A 61 2.09 -34.99 -51.67
N GLY A 62 0.85 -34.49 -51.53
CA GLY A 62 -0.36 -35.27 -51.82
C GLY A 62 -1.64 -34.84 -51.09
N HIS A 63 -2.50 -34.07 -51.76
CA HIS A 63 -3.87 -33.74 -51.36
C HIS A 63 -4.80 -34.96 -51.29
N VAL A 64 -5.76 -35.01 -50.35
CA VAL A 64 -7.11 -35.60 -50.58
C VAL A 64 -8.18 -34.85 -49.76
N ARG A 65 -9.36 -34.75 -50.39
CA ARG A 65 -10.56 -33.95 -50.11
C ARG A 65 -11.48 -34.47 -49.00
N ALA A 66 -12.29 -33.52 -48.52
CA ALA A 66 -13.62 -33.54 -47.91
C ALA A 66 -14.51 -34.80 -48.04
N ALA A 67 -15.35 -35.02 -47.02
CA ALA A 67 -16.74 -35.45 -47.19
C ALA A 67 -17.63 -35.03 -46.00
N VAL A 68 -18.80 -34.47 -46.34
CA VAL A 68 -19.93 -34.05 -45.49
C VAL A 68 -20.95 -35.19 -45.44
N SER A 69 -21.59 -35.39 -44.28
CA SER A 69 -22.95 -35.97 -44.08
C SER A 69 -23.24 -35.81 -42.58
N GLY A 70 -24.32 -35.22 -42.06
CA GLY A 70 -25.68 -35.09 -42.56
C GLY A 70 -26.60 -36.01 -41.73
N ALA A 71 -27.31 -35.48 -40.72
CA ALA A 71 -28.55 -36.06 -40.18
C ALA A 71 -29.26 -35.07 -39.23
N VAL A 72 -30.55 -34.87 -39.47
CA VAL A 72 -31.51 -33.95 -38.84
C VAL A 72 -32.66 -34.80 -38.25
N LEU A 73 -33.44 -34.20 -37.32
CA LEU A 73 -34.83 -34.53 -36.87
C LEU A 73 -34.92 -35.42 -35.60
N LEU A 74 -35.84 -35.24 -34.63
CA LEU A 74 -36.97 -34.31 -34.37
C LEU A 74 -37.50 -34.54 -32.92
N ALA A 75 -38.05 -33.48 -32.29
CA ALA A 75 -39.17 -33.40 -31.30
C ALA A 75 -39.05 -34.16 -29.94
N THR A 76 -39.56 -33.68 -28.79
CA THR A 76 -40.89 -33.09 -28.50
C THR A 76 -40.89 -32.15 -27.28
N ALA A 77 -41.80 -31.17 -27.31
CA ALA A 77 -42.10 -30.20 -26.26
C ALA A 77 -43.16 -30.69 -25.25
N THR A 78 -43.08 -30.22 -24.00
CA THR A 78 -44.23 -30.15 -23.07
C THR A 78 -44.19 -28.84 -22.27
N ALA A 79 -45.23 -28.03 -22.43
CA ALA A 79 -45.50 -26.80 -21.69
C ALA A 79 -46.26 -27.13 -20.38
N ALA A 80 -45.94 -26.43 -19.30
CA ALA A 80 -46.74 -26.40 -18.08
C ALA A 80 -47.09 -24.95 -17.73
N LEU A 81 -48.38 -24.64 -17.80
CA LEU A 81 -49.02 -23.40 -17.38
C LEU A 81 -49.36 -23.51 -15.88
N VAL A 82 -48.91 -22.54 -15.08
CA VAL A 82 -49.52 -22.25 -13.76
C VAL A 82 -49.87 -20.77 -13.72
N SER A 83 -51.17 -20.50 -13.77
CA SER A 83 -51.77 -19.20 -13.50
C SER A 83 -51.90 -19.00 -11.99
N ALA A 84 -51.46 -17.85 -11.46
CA ALA A 84 -51.95 -17.35 -10.18
C ALA A 84 -51.93 -15.81 -10.15
N SER A 85 -53.01 -15.26 -9.62
CA SER A 85 -53.51 -13.91 -9.79
C SER A 85 -52.74 -12.80 -9.10
N ILE A 86 -52.83 -11.61 -9.70
CA ILE A 86 -52.44 -10.29 -9.19
C ILE A 86 -53.29 -9.90 -7.97
N ARG A 87 -52.64 -9.41 -6.90
CA ARG A 87 -53.08 -8.26 -6.06
C ARG A 87 -51.85 -7.71 -5.29
N PRO A 88 -51.57 -6.39 -5.31
CA PRO A 88 -50.45 -5.81 -4.58
C PRO A 88 -50.89 -5.34 -3.18
N PRO A 89 -49.95 -5.20 -2.23
CA PRO A 89 -50.10 -4.18 -1.21
C PRO A 89 -48.88 -3.26 -1.12
N ILE A 90 -49.17 -1.97 -1.29
CA ILE A 90 -48.76 -0.83 -0.46
C ILE A 90 -47.28 -0.73 -0.09
N ALA A 91 -46.66 0.28 -0.71
CA ALA A 91 -45.40 0.87 -0.32
C ALA A 91 -45.32 1.19 1.19
N ARG A 92 -44.29 0.66 1.84
CA ARG A 92 -43.66 1.31 2.99
C ARG A 92 -42.26 1.73 2.54
N ALA A 93 -41.99 3.03 2.59
CA ALA A 93 -40.66 3.55 2.46
C ALA A 93 -39.92 3.28 3.79
N ASP A 94 -38.97 2.35 3.76
CA ASP A 94 -37.89 2.31 4.74
C ASP A 94 -36.79 3.27 4.27
N PRO A 95 -36.40 4.29 5.05
CA PRO A 95 -35.38 5.24 4.65
C PRO A 95 -34.02 4.79 5.19
N THR A 96 -33.38 3.79 4.57
CA THR A 96 -31.93 3.50 4.70
C THR A 96 -31.45 2.42 3.71
N ALA A 97 -31.91 2.46 2.47
CA ALA A 97 -31.33 1.65 1.40
C ALA A 97 -30.71 2.59 0.36
N PHE A 98 -29.39 2.81 0.43
CA PHE A 98 -28.68 3.26 -0.75
C PHE A 98 -28.85 2.18 -1.82
N PRO A 99 -29.37 2.51 -3.01
CA PRO A 99 -29.54 1.51 -4.06
C PRO A 99 -28.14 1.09 -4.50
N VAL A 100 -27.76 -0.15 -4.17
CA VAL A 100 -26.72 -0.86 -4.91
C VAL A 100 -27.35 -1.26 -6.24
N ALA A 101 -27.39 -0.30 -7.16
CA ALA A 101 -27.74 -0.56 -8.53
C ALA A 101 -26.50 -1.14 -9.21
N GLU A 102 -26.52 -2.46 -9.45
CA GLU A 102 -25.73 -3.08 -10.51
C GLU A 102 -26.22 -2.51 -11.85
N GLY A 103 -25.67 -1.37 -12.21
CA GLY A 103 -25.93 -0.70 -13.47
C GLY A 103 -24.86 0.36 -13.62
N GLU A 104 -24.11 0.30 -14.72
CA GLU A 104 -23.10 1.29 -15.09
C GLU A 104 -23.69 2.69 -14.89
N SER A 105 -23.33 3.33 -13.78
CA SER A 105 -23.83 4.65 -13.42
C SER A 105 -23.02 5.64 -14.21
N ASP A 106 -23.68 6.41 -15.08
CA ASP A 106 -23.04 7.46 -15.87
C ASP A 106 -22.22 8.37 -14.92
N PRO A 107 -20.89 8.43 -15.07
CA PRO A 107 -20.02 9.22 -14.21
C PRO A 107 -20.48 10.67 -14.10
N SER A 108 -21.11 11.22 -15.15
CA SER A 108 -21.62 12.58 -15.21
C SER A 108 -22.91 12.82 -14.40
N VAL A 109 -23.67 11.78 -14.12
CA VAL A 109 -24.89 11.85 -13.28
C VAL A 109 -24.51 11.71 -11.81
N LEU A 110 -23.60 10.78 -11.53
CA LEU A 110 -23.05 10.60 -10.18
C LEU A 110 -22.30 11.84 -9.71
N SER A 111 -21.48 12.45 -10.57
CA SER A 111 -20.77 13.69 -10.24
C SER A 111 -21.74 14.83 -9.93
N ARG A 112 -22.73 15.09 -10.79
CA ARG A 112 -23.72 16.16 -10.54
C ARG A 112 -24.52 15.96 -9.25
N PHE A 113 -24.87 14.72 -8.92
CA PHE A 113 -25.58 14.41 -7.68
C PHE A 113 -24.71 14.71 -6.45
N LEU A 114 -23.45 14.25 -6.46
CA LEU A 114 -22.52 14.42 -5.35
C LEU A 114 -21.96 15.85 -5.24
N ASP A 115 -21.80 16.56 -6.36
CA ASP A 115 -21.44 17.98 -6.39
C ASP A 115 -22.54 18.85 -5.76
N SER A 116 -23.81 18.44 -5.90
CA SER A 116 -24.95 19.14 -5.28
C SER A 116 -25.13 18.82 -3.80
N SER A 117 -24.51 17.75 -3.29
CA SER A 117 -24.56 17.34 -1.90
C SER A 117 -23.16 17.01 -1.39
N SER A 118 -22.45 17.98 -0.81
CA SER A 118 -21.20 17.75 -0.05
C SER A 118 -21.35 16.55 0.90
N ASP A 119 -22.53 16.40 1.49
CA ASP A 119 -22.94 15.31 2.37
C ASP A 119 -22.78 13.91 1.74
N GLY A 120 -23.00 13.77 0.44
CA GLY A 120 -22.88 12.50 -0.28
C GLY A 120 -21.43 12.04 -0.43
N VAL A 121 -20.51 12.96 -0.70
CA VAL A 121 -19.07 12.66 -0.72
C VAL A 121 -18.58 12.32 0.68
N ASP A 122 -19.00 13.07 1.69
CA ASP A 122 -18.63 12.82 3.08
C ASP A 122 -19.14 11.46 3.59
N ALA A 123 -20.34 11.05 3.16
CA ALA A 123 -20.88 9.73 3.44
C ALA A 123 -20.06 8.61 2.75
N LEU A 124 -19.68 8.79 1.48
CA LEU A 124 -18.83 7.84 0.76
C LEU A 124 -17.45 7.72 1.40
N ARG A 125 -16.85 8.83 1.83
CA ARG A 125 -15.57 8.83 2.55
C ARG A 125 -15.67 8.09 3.88
N SER A 126 -16.73 8.33 4.65
CA SER A 126 -16.95 7.64 5.93
C SER A 126 -17.12 6.13 5.73
N LEU A 127 -17.89 5.73 4.72
CA LEU A 127 -18.08 4.32 4.37
C LEU A 127 -16.79 3.68 3.85
N LEU A 128 -16.00 4.40 3.05
CA LEU A 128 -14.68 3.93 2.60
C LEU A 128 -13.81 3.54 3.79
N TYR A 129 -13.66 4.42 4.78
CA TYR A 129 -12.82 4.15 5.94
C TYR A 129 -13.33 2.96 6.75
N GLN A 130 -14.64 2.85 6.96
CA GLN A 130 -15.22 1.67 7.60
C GLN A 130 -14.85 0.38 6.85
N LYS A 131 -14.87 0.41 5.51
CA LYS A 131 -14.57 -0.76 4.68
C LYS A 131 -13.08 -1.11 4.68
N LEU A 132 -12.21 -0.11 4.62
CA LEU A 132 -10.76 -0.33 4.75
C LEU A 132 -10.41 -0.90 6.13
N GLU A 133 -10.99 -0.39 7.22
CA GLU A 133 -10.79 -0.94 8.57
C GLU A 133 -11.29 -2.38 8.72
N ALA A 134 -12.38 -2.73 8.03
CA ALA A 134 -12.90 -4.09 7.99
C ALA A 134 -12.03 -5.04 7.13
N GLY A 135 -11.12 -4.51 6.30
CA GLY A 135 -10.37 -5.26 5.29
C GLY A 135 -11.23 -5.69 4.09
N ASP A 136 -12.37 -5.02 3.88
CA ASP A 136 -13.28 -5.26 2.75
C ASP A 136 -12.75 -4.53 1.48
N ASP A 137 -11.58 -4.96 0.99
CA ASP A 137 -10.84 -4.25 -0.08
C ASP A 137 -11.65 -4.11 -1.38
N THR A 138 -12.49 -5.09 -1.71
CA THR A 138 -13.34 -5.07 -2.91
C THR A 138 -14.41 -3.98 -2.86
N GLU A 139 -15.09 -3.84 -1.72
CA GLU A 139 -16.08 -2.78 -1.51
C GLU A 139 -15.42 -1.41 -1.35
N GLY A 140 -14.26 -1.36 -0.65
CA GLY A 140 -13.44 -0.15 -0.55
C GLY A 140 -13.04 0.38 -1.93
N LEU A 141 -12.60 -0.50 -2.83
CA LEU A 141 -12.26 -0.13 -4.21
C LEU A 141 -13.47 0.38 -4.99
N ALA A 142 -14.65 -0.26 -4.85
CA ALA A 142 -15.86 0.20 -5.50
C ALA A 142 -16.29 1.61 -5.03
N ILE A 143 -16.11 1.90 -3.74
CA ILE A 143 -16.37 3.24 -3.19
C ILE A 143 -15.35 4.25 -3.73
N LEU A 144 -14.06 3.89 -3.78
CA LEU A 144 -13.02 4.74 -4.36
C LEU A 144 -13.30 5.07 -5.83
N GLN A 145 -13.76 4.11 -6.63
CA GLN A 145 -14.15 4.35 -8.02
C GLN A 145 -15.29 5.38 -8.13
N ARG A 146 -16.27 5.32 -7.22
CA ARG A 146 -17.35 6.31 -7.14
C ARG A 146 -16.83 7.69 -6.73
N LEU A 147 -15.90 7.75 -5.78
CA LEU A 147 -15.25 9.00 -5.37
C LEU A 147 -14.41 9.62 -6.49
N ILE A 148 -13.66 8.82 -7.25
CA ILE A 148 -12.91 9.27 -8.43
C ILE A 148 -13.85 9.80 -9.52
N ALA A 149 -14.98 9.12 -9.76
CA ALA A 149 -15.98 9.59 -10.73
C ALA A 149 -16.64 10.90 -10.31
N ALA A 150 -16.87 11.08 -9.01
CA ALA A 150 -17.46 12.29 -8.44
C ALA A 150 -16.49 13.48 -8.43
N GLN A 151 -15.24 13.23 -8.04
CA GLN A 151 -14.20 14.23 -7.86
C GLN A 151 -12.96 13.87 -8.69
N PRO A 152 -13.05 13.93 -10.04
CA PRO A 152 -11.96 13.46 -10.91
C PRO A 152 -10.67 14.28 -10.79
N ALA A 153 -10.77 15.51 -10.28
CA ALA A 153 -9.63 16.38 -10.00
C ALA A 153 -8.95 16.11 -8.65
N GLU A 154 -9.62 15.37 -7.74
CA GLU A 154 -9.04 15.01 -6.43
C GLU A 154 -8.14 13.78 -6.61
N THR A 155 -6.83 14.01 -6.57
CA THR A 155 -5.82 12.97 -6.79
C THR A 155 -5.73 11.99 -5.61
N GLU A 156 -6.15 12.38 -4.41
CA GLU A 156 -6.12 11.53 -3.22
C GLU A 156 -6.91 10.23 -3.42
N TRP A 157 -8.08 10.29 -4.06
CA TRP A 157 -8.88 9.09 -4.33
C TRP A 157 -8.18 8.13 -5.30
N LYS A 158 -7.49 8.67 -6.31
CA LYS A 158 -6.70 7.86 -7.24
C LYS A 158 -5.51 7.23 -6.52
N PHE A 159 -4.86 7.97 -5.63
CA PHE A 159 -3.72 7.49 -4.85
C PHE A 159 -4.11 6.34 -3.92
N LEU A 160 -5.20 6.49 -3.16
CA LEU A 160 -5.74 5.45 -2.29
C LEU A 160 -6.19 4.22 -3.09
N ALA A 161 -6.82 4.40 -4.24
CA ALA A 161 -7.18 3.30 -5.14
C ALA A 161 -5.95 2.57 -5.68
N ALA A 162 -4.91 3.29 -6.09
CA ALA A 162 -3.66 2.70 -6.56
C ALA A 162 -3.00 1.85 -5.47
N ARG A 163 -2.96 2.34 -4.23
CA ARG A 163 -2.44 1.59 -3.08
C ARG A 163 -3.27 0.33 -2.79
N LEU A 164 -4.59 0.44 -2.77
CA LEU A 164 -5.49 -0.68 -2.51
C LEU A 164 -5.35 -1.76 -3.60
N LEU A 165 -5.30 -1.36 -4.86
CA LEU A 165 -5.04 -2.26 -5.99
C LEU A 165 -3.70 -2.99 -5.85
N ASN A 166 -2.65 -2.29 -5.40
CA ASN A 166 -1.35 -2.93 -5.13
C ASN A 166 -1.46 -3.98 -4.01
N GLU A 167 -2.17 -3.67 -2.93
CA GLU A 167 -2.42 -4.62 -1.82
C GLU A 167 -3.22 -5.85 -2.29
N MET A 168 -4.16 -5.65 -3.21
CA MET A 168 -4.93 -6.72 -3.86
C MET A 168 -4.13 -7.53 -4.89
N GLY A 169 -2.90 -7.12 -5.24
CA GLY A 169 -2.05 -7.76 -6.25
C GLY A 169 -2.31 -7.30 -7.69
N GLU A 170 -3.18 -6.32 -7.90
CA GLU A 170 -3.53 -5.73 -9.19
C GLU A 170 -2.50 -4.65 -9.60
N ALA A 171 -1.25 -5.09 -9.78
CA ALA A 171 -0.09 -4.23 -10.02
C ALA A 171 -0.23 -3.35 -11.28
N SER A 172 -0.83 -3.86 -12.36
CA SER A 172 -0.99 -3.11 -13.61
C SER A 172 -1.98 -1.94 -13.47
N GLU A 173 -3.11 -2.18 -12.81
CA GLU A 173 -4.13 -1.15 -12.58
C GLU A 173 -3.63 -0.12 -11.55
N SER A 174 -2.94 -0.59 -10.50
CA SER A 174 -2.25 0.28 -9.55
C SER A 174 -1.26 1.21 -10.25
N ARG A 175 -0.40 0.67 -11.12
CA ARG A 175 0.52 1.47 -11.92
C ARG A 175 -0.20 2.49 -12.78
N ARG A 176 -1.27 2.10 -13.48
CA ARG A 176 -2.04 3.04 -14.32
C ARG A 176 -2.51 4.25 -13.51
N LEU A 177 -3.05 4.05 -12.32
CA LEU A 177 -3.52 5.16 -11.49
C LEU A 177 -2.38 6.05 -10.99
N TYR A 178 -1.23 5.49 -10.62
CA TYR A 178 -0.06 6.30 -10.31
C TYR A 178 0.42 7.12 -11.53
N GLU A 179 0.43 6.53 -12.73
CA GLU A 179 0.77 7.23 -13.97
C GLU A 179 -0.21 8.38 -14.26
N GLU A 180 -1.51 8.21 -13.99
CA GLU A 180 -2.48 9.28 -14.10
C GLU A 180 -2.21 10.44 -13.13
N ILE A 181 -1.79 10.15 -11.90
CA ILE A 181 -1.41 11.18 -10.92
C ILE A 181 -0.15 11.91 -11.41
N LEU A 182 0.86 11.17 -11.88
CA LEU A 182 2.12 11.71 -12.38
C LEU A 182 1.96 12.48 -13.70
N ALA A 183 0.91 12.22 -14.47
CA ALA A 183 0.58 13.03 -15.64
C ALA A 183 0.09 14.44 -15.26
N VAL A 184 -0.50 14.60 -14.07
CA VAL A 184 -0.97 15.90 -13.54
C VAL A 184 0.12 16.60 -12.74
N ASP A 185 0.75 15.87 -11.82
CA ASP A 185 1.91 16.33 -11.05
C ASP A 185 3.09 15.37 -11.22
N PRO A 186 3.98 15.61 -12.21
CA PRO A 186 5.13 14.76 -12.49
C PRO A 186 6.12 14.60 -11.34
N LEU A 187 6.05 15.47 -10.34
CA LEU A 187 6.98 15.50 -9.20
C LEU A 187 6.25 15.21 -7.87
N SER A 188 5.04 14.65 -7.92
CA SER A 188 4.32 14.16 -6.74
C SER A 188 5.18 13.11 -6.03
N PHE A 189 5.63 13.42 -4.81
CA PHE A 189 6.53 12.57 -4.05
C PHE A 189 5.89 11.20 -3.76
N GLU A 190 4.65 11.20 -3.27
CA GLU A 190 3.92 10.01 -2.89
C GLU A 190 3.70 9.08 -4.10
N ALA A 191 3.26 9.63 -5.23
CA ALA A 191 3.04 8.84 -6.44
C ALA A 191 4.35 8.32 -7.04
N LEU A 192 5.42 9.14 -7.10
CA LEU A 192 6.74 8.69 -7.55
C LEU A 192 7.29 7.58 -6.66
N PHE A 193 7.18 7.73 -5.35
CA PHE A 193 7.70 6.76 -4.39
C PHE A 193 6.99 5.41 -4.49
N ASP A 194 5.66 5.41 -4.39
CA ASP A 194 4.90 4.14 -4.39
C ASP A 194 4.97 3.45 -5.76
N ASN A 195 4.93 4.22 -6.85
CA ASN A 195 5.12 3.68 -8.20
C ASN A 195 6.52 3.08 -8.37
N ALA A 196 7.57 3.74 -7.88
CA ALA A 196 8.94 3.23 -7.93
C ALA A 196 9.09 1.92 -7.15
N VAL A 197 8.51 1.85 -5.94
CA VAL A 197 8.52 0.64 -5.12
C VAL A 197 7.73 -0.49 -5.82
N LEU A 198 6.60 -0.18 -6.45
CA LEU A 198 5.82 -1.13 -7.24
C LEU A 198 6.64 -1.67 -8.43
N MET A 199 7.27 -0.78 -9.20
CA MET A 199 8.14 -1.14 -10.34
C MET A 199 9.27 -2.08 -9.92
N ASP A 200 9.98 -1.76 -8.83
CA ASP A 200 11.07 -2.59 -8.32
C ASP A 200 10.57 -3.99 -7.92
N ARG A 201 9.42 -4.08 -7.22
CA ARG A 201 8.79 -5.37 -6.86
C ARG A 201 8.36 -6.17 -8.09
N CYS A 202 7.97 -5.51 -9.18
CA CYS A 202 7.65 -6.14 -10.46
C CYS A 202 8.89 -6.59 -11.26
N GLY A 203 10.11 -6.35 -10.75
CA GLY A 203 11.36 -6.74 -11.40
C GLY A 203 11.88 -5.71 -12.40
N GLU A 204 11.35 -4.48 -12.40
CA GLU A 204 11.72 -3.40 -13.32
C GLU A 204 12.78 -2.48 -12.71
N GLY A 205 13.77 -3.07 -12.04
CA GLY A 205 14.77 -2.35 -11.23
C GLY A 205 15.59 -1.31 -12.00
N ASP A 206 16.03 -1.60 -13.22
CA ASP A 206 16.78 -0.63 -14.04
C ASP A 206 15.85 0.46 -14.60
N ALA A 207 14.62 0.08 -14.98
CA ALA A 207 13.65 1.01 -15.55
C ALA A 207 13.15 2.04 -14.53
N VAL A 208 13.00 1.63 -13.25
CA VAL A 208 12.63 2.57 -12.19
C VAL A 208 13.71 3.63 -11.96
N ILE A 209 14.99 3.26 -12.02
CA ILE A 209 16.09 4.23 -11.88
C ILE A 209 16.07 5.23 -13.04
N GLN A 210 15.92 4.78 -14.28
CA GLN A 210 15.80 5.67 -15.45
C GLN A 210 14.63 6.64 -15.33
N ARG A 211 13.49 6.17 -14.82
CA ARG A 211 12.30 7.00 -14.64
C ARG A 211 12.51 8.05 -13.53
N LEU A 212 13.18 7.69 -12.43
CA LEU A 212 13.53 8.63 -11.38
C LEU A 212 14.59 9.65 -11.84
N GLU A 213 15.54 9.25 -12.69
CA GLU A 213 16.48 10.18 -13.33
C GLU A 213 15.75 11.20 -14.20
N GLN A 214 14.74 10.80 -14.96
CA GLN A 214 13.90 11.74 -15.73
C GLN A 214 13.16 12.72 -14.83
N ALA A 215 12.57 12.25 -13.72
CA ALA A 215 11.93 13.12 -12.74
C ALA A 215 12.92 14.09 -12.09
N LEU A 216 14.15 13.64 -11.81
CA LEU A 216 15.21 14.49 -11.26
C LEU A 216 15.63 15.58 -12.25
N GLU A 217 15.81 15.24 -13.53
CA GLU A 217 16.16 16.21 -14.58
C GLU A 217 15.03 17.23 -14.78
N LEU A 218 13.77 16.80 -14.75
CA LEU A 218 12.62 17.71 -14.76
C LEU A 218 12.65 18.67 -13.57
N ALA A 219 12.83 18.16 -12.35
CA ALA A 219 12.90 18.99 -11.15
C ALA A 219 14.03 20.03 -11.22
N LYS A 220 15.21 19.66 -11.74
CA LYS A 220 16.33 20.59 -11.96
C LYS A 220 16.00 21.65 -13.02
N ALA A 221 15.44 21.23 -14.15
CA ALA A 221 15.06 22.12 -15.24
C ALA A 221 14.03 23.18 -14.78
N GLU A 222 13.11 22.78 -13.90
CA GLU A 222 12.13 23.67 -13.27
C GLU A 222 12.65 24.40 -12.02
N GLN A 223 13.93 24.22 -11.64
CA GLN A 223 14.56 24.82 -10.45
C GLN A 223 13.82 24.48 -9.14
N LYS A 224 13.18 23.31 -9.09
CA LYS A 224 12.46 22.79 -7.91
C LYS A 224 13.42 22.01 -7.02
N GLU A 225 14.30 22.71 -6.32
CA GLU A 225 15.35 22.09 -5.47
C GLU A 225 14.79 21.12 -4.42
N LYS A 226 13.65 21.46 -3.79
CA LYS A 226 12.98 20.56 -2.85
C LYS A 226 12.56 19.25 -3.53
N ALA A 227 11.90 19.33 -4.69
CA ALA A 227 11.47 18.16 -5.44
C ALA A 227 12.66 17.33 -5.93
N ALA A 228 13.76 17.98 -6.36
CA ALA A 228 14.98 17.30 -6.75
C ALA A 228 15.60 16.49 -5.59
N ARG A 229 15.59 17.02 -4.36
CA ARG A 229 15.99 16.29 -3.15
C ARG A 229 15.04 15.14 -2.84
N ASP A 230 13.74 15.38 -2.96
CA ASP A 230 12.69 14.38 -2.75
C ASP A 230 12.87 13.19 -3.73
N VAL A 231 13.16 13.43 -5.00
CA VAL A 231 13.47 12.37 -5.99
C VAL A 231 14.76 11.62 -5.61
N ARG A 232 15.83 12.30 -5.20
CA ARG A 232 17.07 11.64 -4.75
C ARG A 232 16.84 10.76 -3.50
N LEU A 233 15.94 11.17 -2.61
CA LEU A 233 15.53 10.36 -1.46
C LEU A 233 14.85 9.06 -1.90
N ILE A 234 13.97 9.12 -2.91
CA ILE A 234 13.32 7.94 -3.51
C ILE A 234 14.37 7.04 -4.15
N MET A 235 15.29 7.59 -4.94
CA MET A 235 16.37 6.80 -5.57
C MET A 235 17.22 6.05 -4.53
N ALA A 236 17.59 6.71 -3.42
CA ALA A 236 18.33 6.06 -2.34
C ALA A 236 17.54 4.91 -1.68
N GLN A 237 16.21 5.05 -1.58
CA GLN A 237 15.36 3.97 -1.08
C GLN A 237 15.33 2.78 -2.05
N ILE A 238 15.22 3.04 -3.36
CA ILE A 238 15.24 1.98 -4.38
C ILE A 238 16.60 1.27 -4.40
N GLN A 239 17.71 2.00 -4.32
CA GLN A 239 19.05 1.42 -4.18
C GLN A 239 19.13 0.46 -2.99
N PHE A 240 18.57 0.86 -1.84
CA PHE A 240 18.52 -0.01 -0.66
C PHE A 240 17.68 -1.28 -0.91
N LEU A 241 16.50 -1.17 -1.53
CA LEU A 241 15.66 -2.32 -1.88
C LEU A 241 16.38 -3.29 -2.83
N GLN A 242 17.17 -2.74 -3.76
CA GLN A 242 18.02 -3.49 -4.70
C GLN A 242 19.30 -4.06 -4.06
N LYS A 243 19.48 -3.89 -2.74
CA LYS A 243 20.64 -4.35 -1.95
C LYS A 243 21.95 -3.62 -2.25
N ASN A 244 21.88 -2.47 -2.91
CA ASN A 244 23.01 -1.55 -3.11
C ASN A 244 23.15 -0.68 -1.85
N VAL A 245 23.51 -1.32 -0.74
CA VAL A 245 23.44 -0.74 0.61
C VAL A 245 24.44 0.40 0.81
N ASP A 246 25.64 0.27 0.26
CA ASP A 246 26.70 1.27 0.41
C ASP A 246 26.36 2.54 -0.39
N GLU A 247 25.84 2.37 -1.61
CA GLU A 247 25.34 3.45 -2.46
C GLU A 247 24.16 4.19 -1.80
N ALA A 248 23.21 3.44 -1.23
CA ALA A 248 22.07 4.02 -0.52
C ALA A 248 22.54 4.86 0.70
N LEU A 249 23.46 4.33 1.52
CA LEU A 249 24.01 5.05 2.67
C LEU A 249 24.75 6.32 2.25
N SER A 250 25.53 6.27 1.17
CA SER A 250 26.23 7.42 0.60
C SER A 250 25.25 8.48 0.09
N SER A 251 24.20 8.07 -0.62
CA SER A 251 23.14 8.97 -1.08
C SER A 251 22.42 9.67 0.08
N TYR A 252 22.06 8.92 1.13
CA TYR A 252 21.46 9.51 2.33
C TYR A 252 22.41 10.43 3.09
N GLU A 253 23.72 10.15 3.09
CA GLU A 253 24.72 11.04 3.68
C GLU A 253 24.82 12.35 2.92
N GLY A 254 24.85 12.31 1.58
CA GLY A 254 24.80 13.50 0.73
C GLY A 254 23.54 14.34 1.00
N LEU A 255 22.37 13.71 1.06
CA LEU A 255 21.11 14.39 1.38
C LEU A 255 21.11 15.06 2.77
N ALA A 256 21.68 14.38 3.78
CA ALA A 256 21.81 14.93 5.13
C ALA A 256 22.83 16.08 5.23
N GLN A 257 23.84 16.11 4.35
CA GLN A 257 24.78 17.23 4.26
C GLN A 257 24.15 18.43 3.55
N GLU A 258 23.35 18.18 2.51
CA GLU A 258 22.65 19.20 1.73
C GLU A 258 21.57 19.91 2.56
N ASP A 259 20.75 19.16 3.31
CA ASP A 259 19.76 19.70 4.23
C ASP A 259 19.84 19.00 5.60
N PRO A 260 20.66 19.53 6.53
CA PRO A 260 20.82 18.96 7.87
C PRO A 260 19.57 19.01 8.75
N LYS A 261 18.50 19.70 8.33
CA LYS A 261 17.22 19.75 9.04
C LYS A 261 16.22 18.72 8.51
N ASP A 262 16.47 18.11 7.36
CA ASP A 262 15.67 17.01 6.86
C ASP A 262 15.91 15.77 7.73
N TYR A 263 14.89 15.36 8.47
CA TYR A 263 14.98 14.21 9.36
C TYR A 263 14.97 12.87 8.59
N ARG A 264 14.46 12.84 7.35
CA ARG A 264 14.17 11.60 6.59
C ARG A 264 15.44 10.78 6.30
N PRO A 265 16.55 11.36 5.81
CA PRO A 265 17.78 10.61 5.59
C PRO A 265 18.33 9.96 6.87
N TYR A 266 18.22 10.64 8.03
CA TYR A 266 18.66 10.09 9.30
C TYR A 266 17.82 8.87 9.73
N PHE A 267 16.51 8.91 9.51
CA PHE A 267 15.64 7.76 9.75
C PHE A 267 16.06 6.56 8.88
N CYS A 268 16.18 6.77 7.56
CA CYS A 268 16.58 5.72 6.62
C CYS A 268 17.96 5.13 6.97
N GLN A 269 18.95 5.98 7.27
CA GLN A 269 20.27 5.52 7.74
C GLN A 269 20.16 4.71 9.04
N GLY A 270 19.34 5.14 10.00
CA GLY A 270 19.10 4.42 11.25
C GLY A 270 18.54 3.01 11.02
N VAL A 271 17.54 2.90 10.13
CA VAL A 271 16.96 1.61 9.73
C VAL A 271 18.01 0.71 9.09
N ILE A 272 18.77 1.22 8.12
CA ILE A 272 19.83 0.45 7.44
C ILE A 272 20.88 -0.02 8.44
N TYR A 273 21.39 0.86 9.31
CA TYR A 273 22.37 0.48 10.32
C TYR A 273 21.82 -0.54 11.32
N SER A 274 20.54 -0.47 11.67
CA SER A 274 19.89 -1.47 12.52
C SER A 274 19.85 -2.85 11.84
N LEU A 275 19.49 -2.90 10.56
CA LEU A 275 19.46 -4.14 9.77
C LEU A 275 20.86 -4.75 9.59
N LEU A 276 21.90 -3.92 9.54
CA LEU A 276 23.31 -4.34 9.51
C LEU A 276 23.88 -4.72 10.90
N GLY A 277 23.11 -4.63 11.97
CA GLY A 277 23.58 -4.87 13.35
C GLY A 277 24.54 -3.79 13.90
N LYS A 278 24.67 -2.67 13.20
CA LYS A 278 25.51 -1.52 13.54
C LYS A 278 24.80 -0.63 14.58
N ASN A 279 24.52 -1.20 15.75
CA ASN A 279 23.65 -0.62 16.77
C ASN A 279 24.08 0.77 17.27
N LYS A 280 25.40 1.06 17.32
CA LYS A 280 25.90 2.37 17.74
C LYS A 280 25.51 3.46 16.72
N GLN A 281 25.80 3.22 15.44
CA GLN A 281 25.48 4.13 14.35
C GLN A 281 23.95 4.29 14.19
N ALA A 282 23.20 3.19 14.31
CA ALA A 282 21.74 3.23 14.29
C ALA A 282 21.18 4.17 15.37
N ARG A 283 21.66 4.05 16.62
CA ARG A 283 21.25 4.95 17.72
C ARG A 283 21.60 6.40 17.47
N GLU A 284 22.79 6.69 16.94
CA GLU A 284 23.20 8.05 16.61
C GLU A 284 22.26 8.68 15.56
N LYS A 285 21.95 7.93 14.50
CA LYS A 285 21.05 8.37 13.43
C LYS A 285 19.61 8.52 13.90
N PHE A 286 19.10 7.56 14.68
CA PHE A 286 17.78 7.71 15.29
C PHE A 286 17.72 8.87 16.28
N SER A 287 18.77 9.14 17.05
CA SER A 287 18.81 10.30 17.93
C SER A 287 18.64 11.60 17.14
N LYS A 288 19.32 11.72 15.99
CA LYS A 288 19.18 12.90 15.12
C LYS A 288 17.79 13.00 14.49
N TYR A 289 17.23 11.86 14.07
CA TYR A 289 15.84 11.80 13.60
C TYR A 289 14.86 12.35 14.65
N HIS A 290 14.91 11.86 15.90
CA HIS A 290 14.00 12.30 16.98
C HIS A 290 14.19 13.77 17.37
N GLU A 291 15.40 14.31 17.24
CA GLU A 291 15.70 15.73 17.48
C GLU A 291 15.00 16.64 16.45
N LEU A 292 14.94 16.21 15.20
CA LEU A 292 14.47 16.99 14.06
C LEU A 292 13.02 16.72 13.67
N SER A 293 12.50 15.52 13.96
CA SER A 293 11.15 15.11 13.58
C SER A 293 10.10 15.94 14.35
N PRO A 294 9.08 16.49 13.68
CA PRO A 294 7.95 17.14 14.36
C PRO A 294 7.31 16.16 15.36
N ARG A 295 6.91 16.61 16.55
CA ARG A 295 6.29 15.74 17.58
C ARG A 295 5.01 15.02 17.11
N LYS A 296 4.32 15.55 16.10
CA LYS A 296 3.14 14.93 15.44
C LYS A 296 3.53 13.85 14.42
N PHE A 297 4.82 13.75 14.08
CA PHE A 297 5.39 12.74 13.20
C PHE A 297 5.77 11.51 14.04
N GLU A 298 4.79 10.87 14.67
CA GLU A 298 4.98 9.47 15.03
C GLU A 298 5.23 8.70 13.73
N VAL A 299 6.17 7.76 13.72
CA VAL A 299 6.45 6.84 12.59
C VAL A 299 5.27 5.85 12.43
N ASN A 300 4.05 6.35 12.52
CA ASN A 300 2.86 5.61 12.15
C ASN A 300 2.74 5.73 10.62
N ALA A 301 3.20 4.65 9.98
CA ALA A 301 2.32 3.97 9.03
C ALA A 301 2.12 4.55 7.63
N TYR A 302 2.89 5.54 7.15
CA TYR A 302 2.73 5.93 5.74
C TYR A 302 3.36 4.96 4.74
N LEU A 303 4.52 4.37 5.07
CA LEU A 303 5.34 3.69 4.06
C LEU A 303 5.16 2.17 3.97
N GLN A 304 4.53 1.50 4.95
CA GLN A 304 4.45 0.03 4.98
C GLN A 304 3.23 -0.54 5.73
N THR A 305 2.29 0.31 6.14
CA THR A 305 1.10 -0.18 6.82
C THR A 305 0.04 -0.45 5.76
N PRO A 306 -0.50 -1.67 5.68
CA PRO A 306 -1.68 -1.95 4.87
C PRO A 306 -2.73 -0.87 5.12
N LEU A 307 -3.48 -0.44 4.11
CA LEU A 307 -4.53 0.57 4.29
C LEU A 307 -5.48 0.16 5.43
N SER A 308 -5.74 -1.14 5.58
CA SER A 308 -6.50 -1.75 6.67
C SER A 308 -5.92 -1.60 8.09
N ARG A 309 -4.68 -1.14 8.22
CA ARG A 309 -3.97 -0.95 9.50
C ARG A 309 -3.57 0.51 9.74
N MET A 310 -3.86 1.43 8.83
CA MET A 310 -3.70 2.85 9.11
C MET A 310 -4.74 3.24 10.16
N ASN A 311 -4.31 3.52 11.39
CA ASN A 311 -5.15 4.23 12.35
C ASN A 311 -5.35 5.66 11.81
N LEU A 312 -6.35 5.84 10.95
CA LEU A 312 -6.70 7.13 10.35
C LEU A 312 -7.33 8.10 11.38
N PHE A 313 -7.60 7.62 12.59
CA PHE A 313 -7.98 8.43 13.73
C PHE A 313 -6.74 9.04 14.43
N SER A 314 -6.20 10.13 13.87
CA SER A 314 -5.88 11.26 14.74
C SER A 314 -7.18 12.06 14.83
N THR A 315 -8.04 11.68 15.77
CA THR A 315 -9.14 12.56 16.17
C THR A 315 -8.52 13.91 16.46
N GLY A 316 -8.94 14.92 15.71
CA GLY A 316 -8.77 16.28 16.15
C GLY A 316 -9.49 16.39 17.48
N ASP A 317 -8.72 16.52 18.55
CA ASP A 317 -9.13 17.09 19.82
C ASP A 317 -7.87 17.57 20.55
N SER A 318 -7.73 18.90 20.57
CA SER A 318 -6.97 19.77 21.50
C SER A 318 -5.46 19.56 21.67
#